data_AF-A0A6C0JVH0-F1
#
_entry.id   AF-A0A6C0JVH0-F1
#
_cell.length_a   1.000
_cell.length_b   1.000
_cell.length_c   1.000
_cell.angle_alpha   90.00
_cell.angle_beta   90.00
_cell.angle_gamma   90.00
#
_symmetry.space_group_name_H-M   'P 1'
#
loop_
_entity.id
_entity.type
_entity.pdbx_description
1 polymer ?
#
loop_
_entity_poly.entity_id
_entity_poly.type
_entity_poly.pdbx_seq_one_letter_code
_entity_poly.pdbx_strand_id
1 'polypeptide(L)'
;MDKIKSYHLFKRKLLYTFGDFDKILKNDFYLYTILCDDSIDLGTLIQLMFTKYLQETFQVRLIILLSNDKVEKDVMTIGFNPEKTFIFSESYMNSFLYCNMIKVQKKVTFKKIKREFGTLLTLKDIAHPSRQIAPCFSSSFPHIFDSDVPSLVISNKQNEYYHKCFKIARDVAPKYQKPVIVYFSTPDRLNLNIFSTPKEIETEIKKFAFSGGRDTIEEHRLKGGDCDIDVSYQYLRFFLEDDERLEEIRRTYTSGELLSGDLKKELCLQLWIRFQQIKKNRSVSM
;
A
#
# COMPACT_ATOMS: atom_id res chain seq x y z
N MET A 1 -8.38 11.71 15.77
CA MET A 1 -8.62 10.24 15.81
C MET A 1 -9.88 9.86 15.03
N ASP A 2 -10.99 10.59 15.22
CA ASP A 2 -12.26 10.32 14.55
C ASP A 2 -12.19 10.43 13.01
N LYS A 3 -11.43 11.39 12.48
CA LYS A 3 -11.21 11.53 11.03
C LYS A 3 -10.62 10.27 10.40
N ILE A 4 -9.63 9.61 11.02
CA ILE A 4 -9.06 8.36 10.46
C ILE A 4 -10.06 7.21 10.55
N LYS A 5 -10.76 7.09 11.69
CA LYS A 5 -11.73 6.01 11.90
C LYS A 5 -12.90 6.10 10.92
N SER A 6 -13.18 7.27 10.35
CA SER A 6 -14.19 7.42 9.30
C SER A 6 -13.71 7.02 7.91
N TYR A 7 -12.40 6.81 7.69
CA TYR A 7 -11.88 6.33 6.42
C TYR A 7 -12.30 4.88 6.18
N HIS A 8 -12.78 4.58 4.98
CA HIS A 8 -13.44 3.31 4.67
C HIS A 8 -12.53 2.10 4.91
N LEU A 9 -11.22 2.18 4.63
CA LEU A 9 -10.31 1.07 4.89
C LEU A 9 -10.18 0.74 6.39
N PHE A 10 -10.27 1.74 7.27
CA PHE A 10 -10.29 1.52 8.72
C PHE A 10 -11.64 0.97 9.18
N LYS A 11 -12.75 1.58 8.75
CA LYS A 11 -14.10 1.09 9.07
C LYS A 11 -14.28 -0.38 8.71
N ARG A 12 -13.79 -0.76 7.54
CA ARG A 12 -13.91 -2.10 6.95
C ARG A 12 -12.85 -3.09 7.45
N LYS A 13 -12.01 -2.68 8.42
CA LYS A 13 -10.95 -3.49 9.03
C LYS A 13 -9.99 -4.10 8.00
N LEU A 14 -9.65 -3.34 6.97
CA LEU A 14 -8.72 -3.75 5.90
C LEU A 14 -7.26 -3.43 6.24
N LEU A 15 -7.04 -2.61 7.26
CA LEU A 15 -5.73 -2.17 7.71
C LEU A 15 -5.37 -2.84 9.04
N TYR A 16 -4.13 -3.28 9.13
CA TYR A 16 -3.52 -3.86 10.32
C TYR A 16 -2.35 -2.99 10.75
N THR A 17 -2.07 -2.97 12.05
CA THR A 17 -1.03 -2.11 12.61
C THR A 17 -0.03 -2.92 13.45
N PHE A 18 1.24 -2.57 13.35
CA PHE A 18 2.30 -3.10 14.20
C PHE A 18 3.04 -1.95 14.89
N GLY A 19 2.85 -1.85 16.22
CA GLY A 19 3.24 -0.68 17.01
C GLY A 19 2.02 0.10 17.52
N ASP A 20 2.28 1.17 18.24
CA ASP A 20 1.25 1.97 18.89
C ASP A 20 0.75 3.07 17.93
N PHE A 21 -0.18 2.68 17.06
CA PHE A 21 -0.75 3.56 16.03
C PHE A 21 -1.51 4.75 16.64
N ASP A 22 -2.27 4.53 17.71
CA ASP A 22 -3.01 5.62 18.35
C ASP A 22 -2.09 6.64 19.02
N LYS A 23 -0.93 6.18 19.52
CA LYS A 23 0.08 7.08 20.11
C LYS A 23 0.84 7.88 19.07
N ILE A 24 1.27 7.29 17.96
CA ILE A 24 2.06 8.03 16.95
C ILE A 24 1.26 9.18 16.35
N LEU A 25 -0.05 9.02 16.18
CA LEU A 25 -0.95 10.05 15.65
C LEU A 25 -1.15 11.25 16.58
N LYS A 26 -0.71 11.18 17.83
CA LYS A 26 -0.77 12.27 18.82
C LYS A 26 0.55 13.03 18.94
N ASN A 27 1.58 12.61 18.22
CA ASN A 27 2.93 13.21 18.25
C ASN A 27 3.32 13.64 16.84
N ASP A 28 4.45 14.30 16.69
CA ASP A 28 5.03 14.54 15.37
C ASP A 28 5.50 13.21 14.77
N PHE A 29 5.18 13.01 13.50
CA PHE A 29 5.61 11.85 12.72
C PHE A 29 5.76 12.22 11.24
N TYR A 30 6.37 11.32 10.47
CA TYR A 30 6.38 11.42 9.01
C TYR A 30 5.95 10.10 8.37
N LEU A 31 5.46 10.17 7.14
CA LEU A 31 5.09 9.00 6.37
C LEU A 31 6.30 8.45 5.63
N TYR A 32 6.45 7.13 5.63
CA TYR A 32 7.43 6.45 4.79
C TYR A 32 6.79 5.31 4.01
N THR A 33 7.09 5.23 2.72
CA THR A 33 6.65 4.13 1.87
C THR A 33 7.70 3.79 0.81
N ILE A 34 7.67 2.54 0.32
CA ILE A 34 8.60 2.02 -0.69
C ILE A 34 7.78 1.52 -1.87
N LEU A 35 8.19 1.93 -3.07
CA LEU A 35 7.60 1.52 -4.33
C LEU A 35 8.63 0.75 -5.15
N CYS A 36 8.31 -0.50 -5.46
CA CYS A 36 9.24 -1.40 -6.13
C CYS A 36 8.81 -1.84 -7.53
N ASP A 37 7.53 -1.69 -7.83
CA ASP A 37 6.98 -2.19 -9.07
C ASP A 37 7.32 -1.25 -10.23
N ASP A 38 7.49 -1.83 -11.42
CA ASP A 38 7.72 -1.09 -12.67
C ASP A 38 6.47 -0.30 -13.12
N SER A 39 5.32 -0.51 -12.46
CA SER A 39 4.06 0.17 -12.70
C SER A 39 3.25 0.28 -11.42
N ILE A 40 2.32 1.24 -11.35
CA ILE A 40 1.38 1.36 -10.23
C ILE A 40 0.25 0.33 -10.44
N ASP A 41 0.44 -0.86 -9.88
CA ASP A 41 -0.59 -1.91 -9.82
C ASP A 41 -1.69 -1.59 -8.79
N LEU A 42 -2.69 -2.47 -8.64
CA LEU A 42 -3.79 -2.25 -7.69
C LEU A 42 -3.31 -2.17 -6.23
N GLY A 43 -2.33 -2.99 -5.84
CA GLY A 43 -1.81 -3.00 -4.47
C GLY A 43 -1.03 -1.73 -4.17
N THR A 44 -0.15 -1.33 -5.08
CA THR A 44 0.60 -0.08 -4.99
C THR A 44 -0.34 1.13 -5.05
N LEU A 45 -1.41 1.08 -5.85
CA LEU A 45 -2.43 2.14 -5.86
C LEU A 45 -3.13 2.28 -4.50
N ILE A 46 -3.56 1.19 -3.87
CA ILE A 46 -4.19 1.22 -2.54
C ILE A 46 -3.22 1.82 -1.50
N GLN A 47 -1.94 1.42 -1.55
CA GLN A 47 -0.88 1.97 -0.69
C GLN A 47 -0.74 3.48 -0.87
N LEU A 48 -0.68 3.96 -2.11
CA LEU A 48 -0.50 5.38 -2.43
C LEU A 48 -1.75 6.20 -2.07
N MET A 49 -2.96 5.71 -2.36
CA MET A 49 -4.22 6.36 -1.99
C MET A 49 -4.32 6.54 -0.47
N PHE A 50 -4.01 5.50 0.30
CA PHE A 50 -4.04 5.58 1.75
C PHE A 50 -2.94 6.49 2.31
N THR A 51 -1.74 6.45 1.72
CA THR A 51 -0.65 7.37 2.08
C THR A 51 -1.05 8.83 1.83
N LYS A 52 -1.70 9.12 0.70
CA LYS A 52 -2.19 10.46 0.37
C LYS A 52 -3.22 10.93 1.38
N TYR A 53 -4.20 10.10 1.68
CA TYR A 53 -5.22 10.39 2.69
C TYR A 53 -4.60 10.75 4.05
N LEU A 54 -3.59 10.00 4.51
CA LEU A 54 -2.87 10.32 5.75
C LEU A 54 -2.09 11.63 5.64
N GLN A 55 -1.41 11.87 4.51
CA GLN A 55 -0.66 13.10 4.29
C GLN A 55 -1.57 14.33 4.38
N GLU A 56 -2.72 14.28 3.70
CA GLU A 56 -3.69 15.39 3.69
C GLU A 56 -4.35 15.58 5.06
N THR A 57 -4.68 14.49 5.75
CA THR A 57 -5.35 14.55 7.05
C THR A 57 -4.45 15.11 8.16
N PHE A 58 -3.17 14.71 8.17
CA PHE A 58 -2.23 15.08 9.22
C PHE A 58 -1.27 16.19 8.83
N GLN A 59 -1.25 16.58 7.56
CA GLN A 59 -0.38 17.64 7.06
C GLN A 59 1.11 17.37 7.33
N VAL A 60 1.49 16.09 7.32
CA VAL A 60 2.84 15.59 7.64
C VAL A 60 3.73 15.46 6.40
N ARG A 61 5.04 15.36 6.64
CA ARG A 61 6.03 15.08 5.59
C ARG A 61 5.91 13.63 5.12
N LEU A 62 6.19 13.40 3.85
CA LEU A 62 6.16 12.09 3.19
C LEU A 62 7.51 11.83 2.53
N ILE A 63 8.06 10.66 2.81
CA ILE A 63 9.26 10.13 2.20
C ILE A 63 8.88 8.92 1.34
N ILE A 64 9.22 8.94 0.05
CA ILE A 64 8.99 7.82 -0.87
C ILE A 64 10.32 7.34 -1.42
N LEU A 65 10.63 6.07 -1.18
CA LEU A 65 11.75 5.39 -1.84
C LEU A 65 11.23 4.67 -3.10
N LEU A 66 11.79 5.02 -4.24
CA LEU A 66 11.61 4.30 -5.50
C LEU A 66 12.75 3.30 -5.69
N SER A 67 12.44 2.01 -5.73
CA SER A 67 13.39 1.00 -6.22
C SER A 67 13.51 1.01 -7.74
N ASN A 68 12.54 1.61 -8.43
CA ASN A 68 12.56 1.81 -9.88
C ASN A 68 12.08 3.22 -10.24
N ASP A 69 12.93 3.97 -10.96
CA ASP A 69 12.65 5.37 -11.32
C ASP A 69 11.56 5.50 -12.40
N LYS A 70 11.19 4.41 -13.09
CA LYS A 70 10.16 4.42 -14.14
C LYS A 70 8.80 4.95 -13.66
N VAL A 71 8.45 4.70 -12.40
CA VAL A 71 7.13 5.07 -11.85
C VAL A 71 7.09 6.47 -11.23
N GLU A 72 8.20 7.20 -11.20
CA GLU A 72 8.28 8.51 -10.55
C GLU A 72 7.19 9.48 -11.04
N LYS A 73 7.06 9.62 -12.37
CA LYS A 73 6.04 10.49 -12.98
C LYS A 73 4.63 10.04 -12.63
N ASP A 74 4.40 8.74 -12.52
CA ASP A 74 3.09 8.17 -12.23
C ASP A 74 2.71 8.41 -10.76
N VAL A 75 3.67 8.35 -9.85
CA VAL A 75 3.48 8.68 -8.43
C VAL A 75 3.09 10.14 -8.25
N MET A 76 3.66 11.05 -9.04
CA MET A 76 3.28 12.47 -9.00
C MET A 76 1.80 12.68 -9.37
N THR A 77 1.23 11.84 -10.24
CA THR A 77 -0.19 11.94 -10.65
C THR A 77 -1.19 11.58 -9.55
N ILE A 78 -0.74 10.89 -8.49
CA ILE A 78 -1.56 10.62 -7.31
C ILE A 78 -1.97 11.93 -6.62
N GLY A 79 -1.17 12.99 -6.76
CA GLY A 79 -1.44 14.32 -6.22
C GLY A 79 -1.07 14.44 -4.74
N PHE A 80 0.13 13.99 -4.37
CA PHE A 80 0.74 14.31 -3.09
C PHE A 80 1.09 15.81 -3.01
N ASN A 81 1.18 16.37 -1.79
CA ASN A 81 1.64 17.75 -1.63
C ASN A 81 3.15 17.83 -1.96
N PRO A 82 3.57 18.53 -3.03
CA PRO A 82 4.98 18.57 -3.44
C PRO A 82 5.90 19.22 -2.40
N GLU A 83 5.41 20.21 -1.63
CA GLU A 83 6.21 20.89 -0.59
C GLU A 83 6.50 19.99 0.61
N LYS A 84 5.70 18.95 0.80
CA LYS A 84 5.81 18.00 1.92
C LYS A 84 6.22 16.60 1.48
N THR A 85 6.62 16.42 0.22
CA THR A 85 6.95 15.10 -0.33
C THR A 85 8.37 15.08 -0.85
N PHE A 86 9.18 14.16 -0.34
CA PHE A 86 10.51 13.88 -0.84
C PHE A 86 10.54 12.48 -1.45
N ILE A 87 10.78 12.42 -2.76
CA ILE A 87 10.92 11.19 -3.52
C ILE A 87 12.40 11.00 -3.84
N PHE A 88 12.93 9.80 -3.61
CA PHE A 88 14.31 9.49 -3.96
C PHE A 88 14.43 8.05 -4.45
N SER A 89 15.44 7.82 -5.28
CA SER A 89 15.72 6.52 -5.90
C SER A 89 16.69 5.68 -5.08
N GLU A 90 16.90 4.44 -5.51
CA GLU A 90 17.96 3.58 -4.98
C GLU A 90 19.39 4.08 -5.25
N SER A 91 19.58 5.05 -6.15
CA SER A 91 20.90 5.66 -6.37
C SER A 91 21.18 6.82 -5.41
N TYR A 92 20.15 7.44 -4.83
CA TYR A 92 20.33 8.52 -3.86
C TYR A 92 21.07 8.04 -2.62
N MET A 93 22.19 8.69 -2.31
CA MET A 93 22.95 8.40 -1.10
C MET A 93 23.48 9.70 -0.51
N ASN A 94 23.18 9.92 0.77
CA ASN A 94 23.79 10.97 1.55
C ASN A 94 24.53 10.35 2.74
N SER A 95 25.44 11.12 3.37
CA SER A 95 26.27 10.62 4.46
C SER A 95 25.45 10.12 5.66
N PHE A 96 24.31 10.75 5.96
CA PHE A 96 23.46 10.42 7.10
C PHE A 96 22.67 9.12 6.88
N LEU A 97 22.11 8.94 5.68
CA LEU A 97 21.48 7.71 5.24
C LEU A 97 22.48 6.55 5.33
N TYR A 98 23.69 6.74 4.82
CA TYR A 98 24.77 5.74 4.93
C TYR A 98 25.14 5.44 6.39
N CYS A 99 25.29 6.47 7.24
CA CYS A 99 25.53 6.27 8.67
C CYS A 99 24.44 5.41 9.33
N ASN A 100 23.16 5.66 9.01
CA ASN A 100 22.05 4.86 9.53
C ASN A 100 22.05 3.43 8.96
N MET A 101 22.43 3.23 7.69
CA MET A 101 22.66 1.89 7.14
C MET A 101 23.71 1.12 7.95
N ILE A 102 24.86 1.74 8.26
CA ILE A 102 25.91 1.13 9.07
C ILE A 102 25.41 0.81 10.50
N LYS A 103 24.65 1.71 11.13
CA LYS A 103 24.05 1.45 12.45
C LYS A 103 23.11 0.24 12.43
N VAL A 104 22.33 0.08 11.36
CA VAL A 104 21.46 -1.09 11.16
C VAL A 104 22.30 -2.35 10.96
N GLN A 105 23.29 -2.32 10.06
CA GLN A 105 24.17 -3.46 9.78
C GLN A 105 24.93 -3.94 11.03
N LYS A 106 25.36 -3.03 11.91
CA LYS A 106 25.99 -3.38 13.20
C LYS A 106 25.04 -4.14 14.15
N LYS A 107 23.72 -3.94 14.04
CA LYS A 107 22.71 -4.54 14.93
C LYS A 107 22.06 -5.79 14.35
N VAL A 108 22.22 -6.06 13.05
CA VAL A 108 21.57 -7.19 12.38
C VAL A 108 22.60 -8.22 11.99
N THR A 109 22.51 -9.41 12.60
CA THR A 109 23.45 -10.50 12.31
C THR A 109 23.15 -11.16 10.97
N PHE A 110 24.18 -11.73 10.33
CA PHE A 110 24.00 -12.50 9.10
C PHE A 110 23.01 -13.65 9.26
N LYS A 111 23.01 -14.33 10.42
CA LYS A 111 22.04 -15.39 10.75
C LYS A 111 20.60 -14.86 10.72
N LYS A 112 20.36 -13.64 11.22
CA LYS A 112 19.04 -13.01 11.16
C LYS A 112 18.66 -12.70 9.70
N ILE A 113 19.54 -12.08 8.91
CA ILE A 113 19.25 -11.81 7.49
C ILE A 113 18.93 -13.11 6.73
N LYS A 114 19.77 -14.15 6.84
CA LYS A 114 19.54 -15.44 6.16
C LYS A 114 18.21 -16.09 6.57
N ARG A 115 17.81 -15.96 7.85
CA ARG A 115 16.53 -16.49 8.34
C ARG A 115 15.34 -15.74 7.75
N GLU A 116 15.37 -14.42 7.72
CA GLU A 116 14.23 -13.60 7.26
C GLU A 116 14.09 -13.60 5.73
N PHE A 117 15.21 -13.52 5.01
CA PHE A 117 15.24 -13.29 3.56
C PHE A 117 15.65 -14.52 2.72
N GLY A 118 16.06 -15.62 3.36
CA GLY A 118 16.36 -16.87 2.68
C GLY A 118 17.70 -16.86 1.93
N THR A 119 17.67 -17.18 0.64
CA THR A 119 18.86 -17.31 -0.21
C THR A 119 19.41 -15.94 -0.57
N LEU A 120 20.68 -15.72 -0.27
CA LEU A 120 21.42 -14.47 -0.54
C LEU A 120 22.63 -14.84 -1.40
N LEU A 121 22.71 -14.31 -2.61
CA LEU A 121 23.73 -14.70 -3.58
C LEU A 121 24.84 -13.66 -3.70
N THR A 122 24.51 -12.38 -3.44
CA THR A 122 25.41 -11.25 -3.63
C THR A 122 25.56 -10.43 -2.35
N LEU A 123 26.65 -9.63 -2.28
CA LEU A 123 26.81 -8.63 -1.23
C LEU A 123 25.68 -7.60 -1.24
N LYS A 124 25.12 -7.32 -2.43
CA LYS A 124 23.94 -6.46 -2.55
C LYS A 124 22.77 -7.06 -1.78
N ASP A 125 22.46 -8.34 -1.93
CA ASP A 125 21.33 -8.99 -1.25
C ASP A 125 21.47 -8.91 0.28
N ILE A 126 22.70 -9.01 0.78
CA ILE A 126 23.01 -8.91 2.21
C ILE A 126 22.86 -7.46 2.72
N ALA A 127 23.34 -6.47 1.96
CA ALA A 127 23.32 -5.07 2.36
C ALA A 127 21.98 -4.38 2.11
N HIS A 128 21.19 -4.85 1.14
CA HIS A 128 19.97 -4.22 0.67
C HIS A 128 18.94 -3.96 1.79
N PRO A 129 18.66 -4.89 2.72
CA PRO A 129 17.74 -4.62 3.83
C PRO A 129 18.10 -3.37 4.62
N SER A 130 19.39 -3.11 4.87
CA SER A 130 19.83 -1.93 5.61
C SER A 130 19.49 -0.62 4.88
N ARG A 131 19.51 -0.63 3.55
CA ARG A 131 19.14 0.50 2.71
C ARG A 131 17.65 0.80 2.77
N GLN A 132 16.82 -0.25 2.79
CA GLN A 132 15.36 -0.13 2.91
C GLN A 132 14.92 0.27 4.33
N ILE A 133 15.73 -0.08 5.34
CA ILE A 133 15.45 0.24 6.75
C ILE A 133 15.87 1.67 7.10
N ALA A 134 17.01 2.16 6.60
CA ALA A 134 17.57 3.44 7.01
C ALA A 134 16.59 4.64 6.88
N PRO A 135 15.75 4.74 5.83
CA PRO A 135 14.75 5.79 5.72
C PRO A 135 13.62 5.74 6.76
N CYS A 136 13.49 4.67 7.55
CA CYS A 136 12.58 4.62 8.70
C CYS A 136 13.03 5.55 9.86
N PHE A 137 14.26 6.07 9.80
CA PHE A 137 14.81 6.99 10.79
C PHE A 137 14.93 8.40 10.19
N SER A 138 14.30 9.39 10.82
CA SER A 138 14.31 10.79 10.35
C SER A 138 15.73 11.37 10.24
N SER A 139 16.65 10.90 11.10
CA SER A 139 18.07 11.27 11.05
C SER A 139 18.78 10.90 9.74
N SER A 140 18.16 10.10 8.86
CA SER A 140 18.64 9.88 7.48
C SER A 140 18.44 11.09 6.56
N PHE A 141 17.61 12.06 6.97
CA PHE A 141 17.22 13.23 6.18
C PHE A 141 17.29 14.53 7.01
N PRO A 142 18.47 14.96 7.47
CA PRO A 142 18.60 16.17 8.30
C PRO A 142 18.26 17.48 7.56
N HIS A 143 18.23 17.45 6.23
CA HIS A 143 17.75 18.56 5.41
C HIS A 143 16.21 18.66 5.38
N ILE A 144 15.52 17.63 5.88
CA ILE A 144 14.05 17.55 5.97
C ILE A 144 13.61 17.67 7.42
N PHE A 145 14.33 17.09 8.37
CA PHE A 145 13.95 17.03 9.77
C PHE A 145 15.00 17.68 10.67
N ASP A 146 14.55 18.66 11.46
CA ASP A 146 15.39 19.35 12.46
C ASP A 146 15.58 18.53 13.75
N SER A 147 14.76 17.51 13.94
CA SER A 147 14.79 16.64 15.12
C SER A 147 14.44 15.19 14.80
N ASP A 148 14.64 14.33 15.79
CA ASP A 148 14.33 12.92 15.71
C ASP A 148 12.81 12.68 15.81
N VAL A 149 12.22 12.18 14.72
CA VAL A 149 10.78 12.01 14.54
C VAL A 149 10.50 10.57 14.13
N PRO A 150 9.54 9.86 14.75
CA PRO A 150 9.19 8.49 14.35
C PRO A 150 8.51 8.47 12.98
N SER A 151 8.72 7.38 12.22
CA SER A 151 8.00 7.14 10.98
C SER A 151 6.73 6.32 11.18
N LEU A 152 5.71 6.65 10.41
CA LEU A 152 4.55 5.82 10.12
C LEU A 152 4.75 5.22 8.73
N VAL A 153 4.98 3.91 8.66
CA VAL A 153 5.29 3.19 7.44
C VAL A 153 4.02 2.57 6.86
N ILE A 154 3.76 2.78 5.57
CA ILE A 154 2.66 2.13 4.84
C ILE A 154 3.24 1.05 3.93
N SER A 155 2.72 -0.18 4.05
CA SER A 155 3.23 -1.35 3.33
C SER A 155 2.11 -2.29 2.86
N ASN A 156 2.16 -2.72 1.61
CA ASN A 156 1.42 -3.90 1.15
C ASN A 156 2.13 -5.18 1.63
N LYS A 157 1.42 -6.03 2.40
CA LYS A 157 1.95 -7.28 2.96
C LYS A 157 2.34 -8.30 1.89
N GLN A 158 1.74 -8.23 0.70
CA GLN A 158 2.13 -9.09 -0.43
C GLN A 158 3.61 -8.90 -0.79
N ASN A 159 4.17 -7.71 -0.56
CA ASN A 159 5.61 -7.51 -0.63
C ASN A 159 6.28 -7.87 0.70
N GLU A 160 6.38 -9.17 0.94
CA GLU A 160 6.90 -9.72 2.20
C GLU A 160 8.33 -9.24 2.51
N TYR A 161 9.13 -8.98 1.48
CA TYR A 161 10.50 -8.50 1.60
C TYR A 161 10.57 -7.16 2.35
N TYR A 162 9.85 -6.14 1.89
CA TYR A 162 9.88 -4.83 2.55
C TYR A 162 9.16 -4.86 3.89
N HIS A 163 8.08 -5.64 4.01
CA HIS A 163 7.40 -5.84 5.28
C HIS A 163 8.34 -6.41 6.36
N LYS A 164 9.20 -7.37 6.00
CA LYS A 164 10.26 -7.90 6.87
C LYS A 164 11.30 -6.83 7.21
N CYS A 165 11.71 -6.01 6.25
CA CYS A 165 12.62 -4.88 6.51
C CYS A 165 12.07 -3.97 7.62
N PHE A 166 10.80 -3.58 7.55
CA PHE A 166 10.19 -2.69 8.55
C PHE A 166 10.08 -3.34 9.95
N LYS A 167 9.83 -4.65 10.01
CA LYS A 167 9.89 -5.38 11.29
C LYS A 167 11.29 -5.32 11.91
N ILE A 168 12.33 -5.56 11.09
CA ILE A 168 13.71 -5.43 11.54
C ILE A 168 14.02 -3.98 11.96
N ALA A 169 13.51 -2.98 11.24
CA ALA A 169 13.65 -1.57 11.61
C ALA A 169 13.21 -1.30 13.05
N ARG A 170 12.06 -1.86 13.45
CA ARG A 170 11.54 -1.75 14.83
C ARG A 170 12.40 -2.44 15.88
N ASP A 171 12.99 -3.58 15.53
CA ASP A 171 13.86 -4.32 16.44
C ASP A 171 15.16 -3.57 16.73
N VAL A 172 15.69 -2.86 15.73
CA VAL A 172 16.98 -2.15 15.85
C VAL A 172 16.82 -0.68 16.29
N ALA A 173 15.61 -0.14 16.19
CA ALA A 173 15.28 1.23 16.55
C ALA A 173 15.41 1.50 18.06
N PRO A 174 15.90 2.69 18.45
CA PRO A 174 15.72 3.21 19.81
C PRO A 174 14.24 3.26 20.20
N LYS A 175 13.93 3.13 21.51
CA LYS A 175 12.54 3.04 22.01
C LYS A 175 11.61 4.15 21.49
N TYR A 176 12.09 5.39 21.40
CA TYR A 176 11.30 6.56 20.99
C TYR A 176 11.19 6.75 19.47
N GLN A 177 11.98 6.03 18.68
CA GLN A 177 12.02 6.14 17.22
C GLN A 177 11.51 4.87 16.53
N LYS A 178 10.81 3.99 17.26
CA LYS A 178 10.31 2.74 16.67
C LYS A 178 9.28 3.08 15.59
N PRO A 179 9.52 2.71 14.32
CA PRO A 179 8.55 2.96 13.26
C PRO A 179 7.25 2.23 13.54
N VAL A 180 6.11 2.89 13.35
CA VAL A 180 4.79 2.23 13.38
C VAL A 180 4.49 1.76 11.97
N ILE A 181 4.08 0.51 11.80
CA ILE A 181 3.80 -0.06 10.49
C ILE A 181 2.29 -0.21 10.34
N VAL A 182 1.71 0.37 9.30
CA VAL A 182 0.35 0.09 8.84
C VAL A 182 0.45 -0.72 7.56
N TYR A 183 -0.23 -1.86 7.53
CA TYR A 183 -0.19 -2.76 6.39
C TYR A 183 -1.56 -3.33 6.06
N PHE A 184 -1.70 -3.77 4.82
CA PHE A 184 -2.90 -4.43 4.31
C PHE A 184 -2.49 -5.60 3.42
N SER A 185 -3.47 -6.45 3.10
CA SER A 185 -3.31 -7.52 2.12
C SER A 185 -4.39 -7.35 1.06
N THR A 186 -4.00 -7.40 -0.21
CA THR A 186 -4.95 -7.56 -1.32
C THR A 186 -5.37 -9.03 -1.46
N PRO A 187 -6.60 -9.31 -1.91
CA PRO A 187 -7.18 -10.66 -1.95
C PRO A 187 -6.46 -11.57 -2.96
N ASP A 188 -6.09 -11.05 -4.12
CA ASP A 188 -5.36 -11.78 -5.17
C ASP A 188 -4.60 -10.80 -6.07
N ARG A 189 -3.60 -11.26 -6.84
CA ARG A 189 -2.81 -10.41 -7.74
C ARG A 189 -3.46 -10.39 -9.13
N LEU A 190 -4.27 -9.38 -9.41
CA LEU A 190 -4.72 -9.05 -10.76
C LEU A 190 -3.63 -8.25 -11.48
N ASN A 191 -3.34 -8.60 -12.73
CA ASN A 191 -2.32 -7.94 -13.53
C ASN A 191 -2.86 -6.65 -14.18
N LEU A 192 -3.33 -5.72 -13.34
CA LEU A 192 -3.83 -4.41 -13.73
C LEU A 192 -2.95 -3.31 -13.16
N ASN A 193 -2.80 -2.23 -13.92
CA ASN A 193 -2.17 -1.00 -13.46
C ASN A 193 -3.03 0.20 -13.85
N ILE A 194 -2.68 1.38 -13.34
CA ILE A 194 -3.44 2.61 -13.57
C ILE A 194 -3.58 3.02 -15.05
N PHE A 195 -2.78 2.45 -15.95
CA PHE A 195 -2.89 2.70 -17.39
C PHE A 195 -3.79 1.72 -18.13
N SER A 196 -4.15 0.59 -17.52
CA SER A 196 -4.99 -0.44 -18.13
C SER A 196 -6.27 0.17 -18.75
N THR A 197 -6.57 -0.28 -19.96
CA THR A 197 -7.75 0.10 -20.75
C THR A 197 -9.01 -0.60 -20.20
N PRO A 198 -10.22 -0.11 -20.55
CA PRO A 198 -11.46 -0.76 -20.12
C PRO A 198 -11.53 -2.24 -20.53
N LYS A 199 -11.04 -2.55 -21.73
CA LYS A 199 -11.01 -3.91 -22.26
C LYS A 199 -10.04 -4.83 -21.50
N GLU A 200 -8.88 -4.30 -21.11
CA GLU A 200 -7.91 -5.05 -20.29
C GLU A 200 -8.47 -5.31 -18.89
N ILE A 201 -9.07 -4.31 -18.25
CA ILE A 201 -9.74 -4.45 -16.94
C ILE A 201 -10.83 -5.53 -17.01
N GLU A 202 -11.71 -5.43 -18.00
CA GLU A 202 -12.80 -6.38 -18.18
C GLU A 202 -12.29 -7.80 -18.45
N THR A 203 -11.27 -7.94 -19.31
CA THR A 203 -10.69 -9.24 -19.63
C THR A 203 -10.03 -9.87 -18.41
N GLU A 204 -9.25 -9.10 -17.66
CA GLU A 204 -8.54 -9.58 -16.48
C GLU A 204 -9.53 -10.05 -15.40
N ILE A 205 -10.51 -9.20 -15.06
CA ILE A 205 -11.50 -9.51 -14.03
C ILE A 205 -12.37 -10.71 -14.43
N LYS A 206 -12.81 -10.78 -15.70
CA LYS A 206 -13.62 -11.91 -16.15
C LYS A 206 -12.87 -13.24 -16.07
N LYS A 207 -11.60 -13.25 -16.51
CA LYS A 207 -10.82 -14.49 -16.64
C LYS A 207 -10.14 -14.93 -15.34
N PHE A 208 -9.63 -14.00 -14.53
CA PHE A 208 -8.72 -14.32 -13.44
C PHE A 208 -9.26 -14.00 -12.05
N ALA A 209 -10.23 -13.08 -11.91
CA ALA A 209 -10.83 -12.85 -10.60
C ALA A 209 -11.70 -14.04 -10.20
N PHE A 210 -11.28 -14.76 -9.15
CA PHE A 210 -12.04 -15.86 -8.58
C PHE A 210 -13.43 -15.41 -8.12
N SER A 211 -14.43 -16.22 -8.44
CA SER A 211 -15.85 -15.96 -8.15
C SER A 211 -16.27 -16.76 -6.93
N GLY A 212 -16.90 -16.10 -5.96
CA GLY A 212 -17.59 -16.75 -4.84
C GLY A 212 -19.02 -17.17 -5.17
N GLY A 213 -19.45 -17.01 -6.42
CA GLY A 213 -20.75 -17.46 -6.92
C GLY A 213 -20.86 -18.98 -7.06
N ARG A 214 -21.98 -19.43 -7.64
CA ARG A 214 -22.24 -20.85 -7.92
C ARG A 214 -22.02 -21.15 -9.39
N ASP A 215 -21.89 -22.43 -9.74
CA ASP A 215 -21.59 -22.86 -11.10
C ASP A 215 -22.75 -22.57 -12.06
N THR A 216 -23.99 -22.63 -11.57
CA THR A 216 -25.19 -22.32 -12.36
C THR A 216 -25.94 -21.11 -11.81
N ILE A 217 -26.69 -20.44 -12.69
CA ILE A 217 -27.52 -19.29 -12.31
C ILE A 217 -28.61 -19.74 -11.34
N GLU A 218 -29.24 -20.89 -11.58
CA GLU A 218 -30.30 -21.43 -10.73
C GLU A 218 -29.79 -21.69 -9.30
N GLU A 219 -28.61 -22.29 -9.17
CA GLU A 219 -28.00 -22.53 -7.86
C GLU A 219 -27.60 -21.22 -7.18
N HIS A 220 -27.06 -20.27 -7.93
CA HIS A 220 -26.69 -18.96 -7.38
C HIS A 220 -27.92 -18.19 -6.89
N ARG A 221 -29.02 -18.21 -7.63
CA ARG A 221 -30.30 -17.60 -7.24
C ARG A 221 -30.87 -18.21 -5.96
N LEU A 222 -30.63 -19.50 -5.74
CA LEU A 222 -31.15 -20.23 -4.58
C LEU A 222 -30.24 -20.10 -3.33
N LYS A 223 -28.92 -20.17 -3.51
CA LYS A 223 -27.94 -20.27 -2.42
C LYS A 223 -27.09 -19.02 -2.21
N GLY A 224 -27.16 -18.05 -3.13
CA GLY A 224 -26.33 -16.86 -3.13
C GLY A 224 -24.85 -17.10 -3.40
N GLY A 225 -24.12 -15.99 -3.48
CA GLY A 225 -22.66 -15.94 -3.56
C GLY A 225 -21.99 -15.68 -2.21
N ASP A 226 -20.76 -16.16 -2.07
CA ASP A 226 -19.91 -15.95 -0.91
C ASP A 226 -18.99 -14.73 -1.12
N CYS A 227 -19.31 -13.63 -0.43
CA CYS A 227 -18.52 -12.41 -0.45
C CYS A 227 -17.11 -12.59 0.14
N ASP A 228 -16.90 -13.51 1.09
CA ASP A 228 -15.63 -13.63 1.80
C ASP A 228 -14.51 -14.17 0.90
N ILE A 229 -14.87 -14.99 -0.08
CA ILE A 229 -13.94 -15.57 -1.06
C ILE A 229 -13.98 -14.89 -2.43
N ASP A 230 -15.01 -14.11 -2.75
CA ASP A 230 -15.14 -13.45 -4.05
C ASP A 230 -14.14 -12.29 -4.23
N VAL A 231 -13.18 -12.46 -5.14
CA VAL A 231 -12.12 -11.47 -5.37
C VAL A 231 -12.68 -10.12 -5.82
N SER A 232 -13.79 -10.11 -6.56
CA SER A 232 -14.37 -8.87 -7.07
C SER A 232 -14.97 -8.07 -5.93
N TYR A 233 -15.74 -8.73 -5.06
CA TYR A 233 -16.27 -8.11 -3.85
C TYR A 233 -15.14 -7.64 -2.92
N GLN A 234 -14.10 -8.46 -2.72
CA GLN A 234 -12.97 -8.09 -1.87
C GLN A 234 -12.25 -6.82 -2.38
N TYR A 235 -12.09 -6.65 -3.70
CA TYR A 235 -11.54 -5.41 -4.26
C TYR A 235 -12.50 -4.21 -4.15
N LEU A 236 -13.81 -4.40 -4.28
CA LEU A 236 -14.79 -3.34 -4.05
C LEU A 236 -14.69 -2.77 -2.63
N ARG A 237 -14.39 -3.60 -1.62
CA ARG A 237 -14.12 -3.13 -0.26
C ARG A 237 -12.96 -2.12 -0.17
N PHE A 238 -12.03 -2.10 -1.13
CA PHE A 238 -10.96 -1.11 -1.20
C PHE A 238 -11.33 0.12 -2.04
N PHE A 239 -11.98 -0.08 -3.20
CA PHE A 239 -12.13 0.97 -4.21
C PHE A 239 -13.45 1.73 -4.19
N LEU A 240 -14.54 1.10 -3.71
CA LEU A 240 -15.86 1.72 -3.60
C LEU A 240 -15.98 2.45 -2.26
N GLU A 241 -16.04 3.78 -2.25
CA GLU A 241 -16.05 4.56 -1.00
C GLU A 241 -17.43 4.63 -0.32
N ASP A 242 -18.51 4.43 -1.09
CA ASP A 242 -19.88 4.41 -0.59
C ASP A 242 -20.16 3.12 0.21
N ASP A 243 -20.32 3.28 1.53
CA ASP A 243 -20.59 2.18 2.46
C ASP A 243 -22.02 1.60 2.29
N GLU A 244 -23.00 2.41 1.92
CA GLU A 244 -24.39 1.96 1.72
C GLU A 244 -24.48 1.11 0.45
N ARG A 245 -23.87 1.57 -0.64
CA ARG A 245 -23.79 0.81 -1.89
C ARG A 245 -23.01 -0.49 -1.71
N LEU A 246 -21.92 -0.50 -0.95
CA LEU A 246 -21.17 -1.72 -0.69
C LEU A 246 -22.00 -2.75 0.10
N GLU A 247 -22.77 -2.30 1.09
CA GLU A 247 -23.66 -3.17 1.87
C GLU A 247 -24.84 -3.70 1.03
N GLU A 248 -25.39 -2.88 0.14
CA GLU A 248 -26.38 -3.32 -0.84
C GLU A 248 -25.83 -4.43 -1.73
N ILE A 249 -24.63 -4.26 -2.29
CA ILE A 249 -23.94 -5.28 -3.10
C ILE A 249 -23.74 -6.56 -2.29
N ARG A 250 -23.29 -6.45 -1.04
CA ARG A 250 -23.12 -7.61 -0.15
C ARG A 250 -24.42 -8.36 0.02
N ARG A 251 -25.49 -7.66 0.42
CA ARG A 251 -26.81 -8.27 0.67
C ARG A 251 -27.36 -8.94 -0.60
N THR A 252 -27.34 -8.24 -1.73
CA THR A 252 -27.91 -8.73 -2.99
C THR A 252 -27.09 -9.91 -3.54
N TYR A 253 -25.76 -9.89 -3.43
CA TYR A 253 -24.91 -11.02 -3.82
C TYR A 253 -25.11 -12.24 -2.91
N THR A 254 -25.12 -12.05 -1.59
CA THR A 254 -25.35 -13.15 -0.63
C THR A 254 -26.75 -13.74 -0.73
N SER A 255 -27.76 -12.97 -1.17
CA SER A 255 -29.11 -13.48 -1.42
C SER A 255 -29.28 -14.18 -2.77
N GLY A 256 -28.33 -14.02 -3.71
CA GLY A 256 -28.44 -14.52 -5.08
C GLY A 256 -29.16 -13.58 -6.06
N GLU A 257 -29.57 -12.39 -5.62
CA GLU A 257 -30.17 -11.36 -6.48
C GLU A 257 -29.14 -10.76 -7.46
N LEU A 258 -27.92 -10.50 -7.01
CA LEU A 258 -26.84 -10.01 -7.87
C LEU A 258 -26.04 -11.19 -8.41
N LEU A 259 -25.87 -11.31 -9.73
CA LEU A 259 -25.04 -12.37 -10.32
C LEU A 259 -23.55 -12.00 -10.29
N SER A 260 -22.66 -13.00 -10.27
CA SER A 260 -21.20 -12.78 -10.28
C SER A 260 -20.72 -11.97 -11.49
N GLY A 261 -21.38 -12.11 -12.64
CA GLY A 261 -21.09 -11.32 -13.83
C GLY A 261 -21.35 -9.82 -13.63
N ASP A 262 -22.40 -9.47 -12.89
CA ASP A 262 -22.76 -8.08 -12.61
C ASP A 262 -21.90 -7.48 -11.49
N LEU A 263 -21.56 -8.28 -10.47
CA LEU A 263 -20.56 -7.91 -9.46
C LEU A 263 -19.20 -7.57 -10.11
N LYS A 264 -18.75 -8.37 -11.08
CA LYS A 264 -17.52 -8.12 -11.85
C LYS A 264 -17.59 -6.81 -12.64
N LYS A 265 -18.75 -6.48 -13.24
CA LYS A 265 -18.94 -5.21 -13.96
C LYS A 265 -18.84 -4.01 -13.02
N GLU A 266 -19.40 -4.11 -11.82
CA GLU A 266 -19.28 -3.06 -10.79
C GLU A 266 -17.80 -2.80 -10.46
N LEU A 267 -17.01 -3.85 -10.22
CA LEU A 267 -15.57 -3.67 -10.00
C LEU A 267 -14.87 -3.01 -11.21
N CYS A 268 -15.16 -3.45 -12.43
CA CYS A 268 -14.59 -2.85 -13.65
C CYS A 268 -14.86 -1.35 -13.71
N LEU A 269 -16.10 -0.93 -13.39
CA LEU A 269 -16.51 0.46 -13.37
C LEU A 269 -15.73 1.26 -12.32
N GLN A 270 -15.67 0.76 -11.08
CA GLN A 270 -14.99 1.46 -9.98
C GLN A 270 -13.49 1.63 -10.26
N LEU A 271 -12.82 0.60 -10.79
CA LEU A 271 -11.43 0.70 -11.21
C LEU A 271 -11.23 1.72 -12.33
N TRP A 272 -12.09 1.69 -13.35
CA TRP A 272 -11.99 2.63 -14.46
C TRP A 272 -12.16 4.08 -14.01
N ILE A 273 -13.17 4.37 -13.18
CA ILE A 273 -13.38 5.69 -12.58
C ILE A 273 -12.11 6.15 -11.87
N ARG A 274 -11.53 5.27 -11.04
CA ARG A 274 -10.31 5.60 -10.27
C ARG A 274 -9.12 5.89 -11.19
N PHE A 275 -8.92 5.09 -12.24
CA PHE A 275 -7.82 5.29 -13.17
C PHE A 275 -7.97 6.59 -13.98
N GLN A 276 -9.20 6.96 -14.35
CA GLN A 276 -9.46 8.23 -15.04
C GLN A 276 -9.20 9.45 -14.15
N GLN A 277 -9.58 9.38 -12.87
CA GLN A 277 -9.27 10.46 -11.91
C GLN A 277 -7.77 10.72 -11.82
N ILE A 278 -6.96 9.65 -11.75
CA ILE A 278 -5.50 9.74 -11.67
C ILE A 278 -4.92 10.31 -12.98
N LYS A 279 -5.39 9.83 -14.13
CA LYS A 279 -4.95 10.33 -15.45
C LYS A 279 -5.24 11.82 -15.63
N LYS A 280 -6.39 12.32 -15.15
CA LYS A 280 -6.75 13.75 -15.21
C LYS A 280 -5.78 14.63 -14.43
N ASN A 281 -5.26 14.17 -13.29
CA ASN A 281 -4.28 14.92 -12.51
C ASN A 281 -2.93 15.06 -13.24
N ARG A 282 -2.59 14.08 -14.10
CA ARG A 282 -1.36 14.12 -14.93
C ARG A 282 -1.38 15.27 -15.93
N SER A 283 -2.53 15.54 -16.57
CA SER A 283 -2.67 16.59 -17.57
C SER A 283 -2.69 18.02 -17.02
N VAL A 284 -2.85 18.19 -15.70
CA VAL A 284 -2.79 19.49 -15.01
C VAL A 284 -1.40 19.79 -14.45
N SER A 285 -0.57 18.74 -14.32
CA SER A 285 0.77 18.81 -13.71
C SER A 285 1.91 18.78 -14.74
N MET A 286 1.59 18.72 -16.04
CA MET A 286 2.51 18.88 -17.17
C MET A 286 2.25 20.21 -17.86
#